data_AF-A0A1H0MP09-F1
#
_entry.id   AF-A0A1H0MP09-F1
#
_cell.length_a   1.000
_cell.length_b   1.000
_cell.length_c   1.000
_cell.angle_alpha   90.00
_cell.angle_beta   90.00
_cell.angle_gamma   90.00
#
_symmetry.space_group_name_H-M   'P 1'
#
loop_
_entity.id
_entity.type
_entity.pdbx_description
1 polymer ?
#
loop_
_entity_poly.entity_id
_entity_poly.type
_entity_poly.pdbx_seq_one_letter_code
_entity_poly.pdbx_strand_id
1 'polypeptide(L)'
;MREQQPKLVLTTSPDDFLYRCDYCQTWWTGNSRFRNPVTVRDAEARFPGHGVTRSPAVDDAELSEAIVLYTGWGVSPEPSDDLGAVVARFGDDASDLTPVLTAFIRGSASIAFHEVAPADDGLLGRVRTKLAAIMPRLSTDAVDALAWRWPTVVPQTSPF
;
A
#
# COMPACT_ATOMS: atom_id res chain seq x y z
N MET A 1 7.09 -14.81 -8.98
CA MET A 1 6.93 -13.35 -8.89
C MET A 1 5.52 -12.97 -9.36
N ARG A 2 4.55 -12.85 -8.45
CA ARG A 2 3.29 -12.16 -8.78
C ARG A 2 3.50 -10.69 -8.43
N GLU A 3 4.06 -9.95 -9.39
CA GLU A 3 4.07 -8.48 -9.33
C GLU A 3 2.64 -8.00 -9.09
N GLN A 4 2.36 -7.36 -7.95
CA GLN A 4 1.58 -6.12 -7.83
C GLN A 4 0.51 -5.87 -8.92
N GLN A 5 -0.37 -6.85 -9.19
CA GLN A 5 -1.29 -6.71 -10.31
C GLN A 5 -2.38 -5.70 -9.95
N PRO A 6 -2.67 -4.74 -10.84
CA PRO A 6 -3.80 -3.84 -10.68
C PRO A 6 -5.07 -4.64 -10.43
N LYS A 7 -5.82 -4.27 -9.38
CA LYS A 7 -7.07 -4.93 -9.04
C LYS A 7 -8.19 -4.37 -9.89
N LEU A 8 -9.10 -5.24 -10.31
CA LEU A 8 -10.33 -4.81 -10.97
C LEU A 8 -11.18 -4.04 -9.96
N VAL A 9 -11.49 -2.79 -10.27
CA VAL A 9 -12.35 -1.92 -9.48
C VAL A 9 -13.79 -2.02 -9.97
N LEU A 10 -14.00 -1.97 -11.28
CA LEU A 10 -15.32 -1.93 -11.90
C LEU A 10 -15.31 -2.50 -13.32
N THR A 11 -16.45 -3.04 -13.74
CA THR A 11 -16.77 -3.32 -15.15
C THR A 11 -18.12 -2.69 -15.49
N THR A 12 -18.20 -1.96 -16.61
CA THR A 12 -19.46 -1.35 -17.11
C THR A 12 -19.92 -1.96 -18.43
N SER A 13 -19.03 -2.66 -19.14
CA SER A 13 -19.31 -3.39 -20.37
C SER A 13 -18.29 -4.54 -20.53
N PRO A 14 -18.48 -5.46 -21.49
CA PRO A 14 -17.54 -6.57 -21.76
C PRO A 14 -16.11 -6.14 -22.08
N ASP A 15 -15.90 -4.88 -22.51
CA ASP A 15 -14.59 -4.34 -22.86
C ASP A 15 -14.16 -3.15 -21.97
N ASP A 16 -15.07 -2.63 -21.13
CA ASP A 16 -14.80 -1.53 -20.21
C ASP A 16 -14.54 -2.04 -18.80
N PHE A 17 -13.25 -2.28 -18.54
CA PHE A 17 -12.72 -2.60 -17.24
C PHE A 17 -11.95 -1.41 -16.68
N LEU A 18 -12.11 -1.17 -15.39
CA LEU A 18 -11.34 -0.19 -14.63
C LEU A 18 -10.49 -0.93 -13.62
N TYR A 19 -9.18 -0.72 -13.66
CA TYR A 19 -8.24 -1.29 -12.71
C TYR A 19 -7.48 -0.20 -11.96
N ARG A 20 -7.17 -0.47 -10.71
CA ARG A 20 -6.33 0.39 -9.87
C ARG A 20 -5.29 -0.45 -9.16
N CYS A 21 -4.07 0.06 -9.10
CA CYS A 21 -3.10 -0.46 -8.16
C CYS A 21 -3.33 0.22 -6.82
N ASP A 22 -3.74 -0.54 -5.80
CA ASP A 22 -3.88 -0.05 -4.42
C ASP A 22 -2.57 0.52 -3.85
N TYR A 23 -1.46 0.23 -4.52
CA TYR A 23 -0.13 0.52 -4.03
C TYR A 23 0.46 1.78 -4.68
N CYS A 24 0.69 1.78 -5.99
CA CYS A 24 1.19 2.97 -6.71
C CYS A 24 0.08 3.94 -7.15
N GLN A 25 -1.18 3.64 -6.83
CA GLN A 25 -2.36 4.48 -7.13
C GLN A 25 -2.56 4.78 -8.62
N THR A 26 -1.90 4.01 -9.49
CA THR A 26 -2.02 4.12 -10.93
C THR A 26 -3.31 3.45 -11.42
N TRP A 27 -3.91 4.03 -12.46
CA TRP A 27 -5.14 3.55 -13.07
C TRP A 27 -4.86 2.93 -14.43
N TRP A 28 -5.63 1.92 -14.79
CA TRP A 28 -5.65 1.34 -16.13
C TRP A 28 -7.09 1.13 -16.57
N THR A 29 -7.32 1.23 -17.88
CA THR A 29 -8.62 0.94 -18.49
C THR A 29 -8.50 -0.11 -19.58
N GLY A 30 -9.59 -0.85 -19.77
CA GLY A 30 -9.70 -1.88 -20.81
C GLY A 30 -8.90 -3.15 -20.51
N ASN A 31 -8.74 -3.98 -21.55
CA ASN A 31 -8.20 -5.34 -21.48
C ASN A 31 -6.68 -5.43 -21.78
N SER A 32 -5.97 -4.30 -21.84
CA SER A 32 -4.60 -4.18 -22.36
C SER A 32 -3.49 -4.76 -21.47
N ARG A 33 -3.82 -5.67 -20.54
CA ARG A 33 -2.88 -6.29 -19.59
C ARG A 33 -1.99 -5.27 -18.86
N PHE A 34 -2.56 -4.13 -18.48
CA PHE A 34 -1.90 -3.11 -17.67
C PHE A 34 -0.68 -2.41 -18.31
N ARG A 35 -0.56 -2.41 -19.65
CA ARG A 35 0.62 -1.81 -20.33
C ARG A 35 0.55 -0.29 -20.46
N ASN A 36 -0.65 0.28 -20.44
CA ASN A 36 -0.89 1.71 -20.67
C ASN A 36 -1.65 2.30 -19.49
N PRO A 37 -0.94 2.82 -18.47
CA PRO A 37 -1.61 3.53 -17.39
C PRO A 37 -2.32 4.76 -17.94
N VAL A 38 -3.51 5.04 -17.41
CA VAL A 38 -4.29 6.23 -17.76
C VAL A 38 -4.23 7.24 -16.62
N THR A 39 -4.40 8.51 -16.98
CA THR A 39 -4.55 9.55 -15.97
C THR A 39 -5.89 9.41 -15.25
N VAL A 40 -6.00 9.96 -14.03
CA VAL A 40 -7.27 10.02 -13.28
C VAL A 40 -8.35 10.69 -14.12
N ARG A 41 -8.01 11.80 -14.81
CA ARG A 41 -8.94 12.54 -15.66
C ARG A 41 -9.49 11.66 -16.80
N ASP A 42 -8.63 10.87 -17.44
CA ASP A 42 -9.06 10.01 -18.54
C ASP A 42 -9.86 8.80 -18.04
N ALA A 43 -9.54 8.29 -16.84
CA ALA A 43 -10.33 7.27 -16.18
C ALA A 43 -11.72 7.79 -15.74
N GLU A 44 -11.80 9.00 -15.16
CA GLU A 44 -13.05 9.69 -14.81
C GLU A 44 -13.92 9.96 -16.04
N ALA A 45 -13.30 10.44 -17.12
CA ALA A 45 -14.01 10.70 -18.38
C ALA A 45 -14.63 9.42 -18.96
N ARG A 46 -13.99 8.25 -18.76
CA ARG A 46 -14.47 6.96 -19.24
C ARG A 46 -15.42 6.25 -18.27
N PHE A 47 -15.30 6.50 -16.96
CA PHE A 47 -16.14 5.93 -15.90
C PHE A 47 -16.71 7.03 -14.98
N PRO A 48 -17.57 7.92 -15.52
CA PRO A 48 -18.09 9.05 -14.76
C PRO A 48 -18.98 8.59 -13.60
N GLY A 49 -18.86 9.25 -12.44
CA GLY A 49 -19.70 8.96 -11.26
C GLY A 49 -19.35 7.68 -10.50
N HIS A 50 -18.33 6.93 -10.93
CA HIS A 50 -17.96 5.64 -10.34
C HIS A 50 -16.83 5.71 -9.30
N GLY A 51 -16.62 6.89 -8.69
CA GLY A 51 -15.59 7.04 -7.67
C GLY A 51 -14.18 6.78 -8.19
N VAL A 52 -13.91 7.13 -9.46
CA VAL A 52 -12.55 7.36 -9.93
C VAL A 52 -12.05 8.62 -9.24
N THR A 53 -11.87 8.56 -7.93
CA THR A 53 -11.30 9.68 -7.20
C THR A 53 -9.81 9.67 -7.46
N ARG A 54 -9.24 10.87 -7.62
CA ARG A 54 -7.85 11.06 -7.21
C ARG A 54 -7.73 10.41 -5.84
N SER A 55 -6.76 9.51 -5.64
CA SER A 55 -6.27 9.35 -4.27
C SER A 55 -6.07 10.77 -3.76
N PRO A 56 -6.58 11.14 -2.57
CA PRO A 56 -6.24 12.44 -2.02
C PRO A 56 -4.74 12.58 -2.14
N ALA A 57 -4.28 13.73 -2.61
CA ALA A 57 -2.86 14.00 -2.77
C ALA A 57 -2.27 14.14 -1.37
N VAL A 58 -2.17 13.01 -0.68
CA VAL A 58 -1.56 12.87 0.62
C VAL A 58 -0.08 13.08 0.39
N ASP A 59 0.50 13.98 1.18
CA ASP A 59 1.93 14.22 1.13
C ASP A 59 2.69 12.98 1.59
N ASP A 60 3.82 12.70 0.94
CA ASP A 60 4.60 11.49 1.23
C ASP A 60 5.18 11.52 2.65
N ALA A 61 5.47 12.71 3.19
CA ALA A 61 5.93 12.85 4.57
C ALA A 61 4.78 12.61 5.55
N GLU A 62 3.58 13.11 5.27
CA GLU A 62 2.38 12.85 6.09
C GLU A 62 2.03 11.35 6.12
N LEU A 63 2.06 10.68 4.97
CA LEU A 63 1.86 9.24 4.90
C LEU A 63 2.92 8.47 5.68
N SER A 64 4.19 8.89 5.57
CA SER A 64 5.29 8.26 6.29
C SER A 64 5.15 8.42 7.80
N GLU A 65 4.81 9.62 8.28
CA GLU A 65 4.55 9.91 9.69
C GLU A 65 3.35 9.10 10.21
N ALA A 66 2.26 9.02 9.42
CA ALA A 66 1.09 8.24 9.78
C ALA A 66 1.38 6.75 9.92
N ILE A 67 2.24 6.18 9.07
CA ILE A 67 2.67 4.77 9.18
C ILE A 67 3.44 4.56 10.50
N VAL A 68 4.36 5.45 10.84
CA VAL A 68 5.14 5.35 12.09
C VAL A 68 4.21 5.41 13.31
N LEU A 69 3.27 6.36 13.32
CA LEU A 69 2.29 6.50 14.41
C LEU A 69 1.36 5.30 14.51
N TYR A 70 0.78 4.87 13.38
CA TYR A 70 -0.13 3.74 13.32
C TYR A 70 0.50 2.47 13.86
N THR A 71 1.76 2.22 13.52
CA THR A 71 2.48 1.01 13.93
C THR A 71 2.99 1.09 15.38
N GLY A 72 3.10 2.28 15.96
CA GLY A 72 3.74 2.51 17.25
C GLY A 72 5.27 2.39 17.21
N TRP A 73 5.88 2.49 16.03
CA TRP A 73 7.32 2.34 15.85
C TRP A 73 8.13 3.36 16.66
N GLY A 74 9.17 2.89 17.34
CA GLY A 74 10.04 3.72 18.19
C GLY A 74 9.44 4.13 19.53
N VAL A 75 8.16 3.82 19.80
CA VAL A 75 7.46 4.19 21.04
C VAL A 75 6.94 2.96 21.79
N SER A 76 6.43 1.97 21.07
CA SER A 76 5.89 0.72 21.64
C SER A 76 6.89 -0.43 21.50
N PRO A 77 6.97 -1.36 22.48
CA PRO A 77 7.79 -2.56 22.36
C PRO A 77 7.25 -3.55 21.30
N GLU A 78 5.97 -3.47 20.97
CA GLU A 78 5.29 -4.34 20.00
C GLU A 78 4.53 -3.52 18.97
N PRO A 79 4.41 -4.00 17.71
CA PRO A 79 3.61 -3.35 16.69
C PRO A 79 2.15 -3.26 17.10
N SER A 80 1.51 -2.15 16.74
CA SER A 80 0.08 -1.91 16.95
C SER A 80 -0.60 -1.45 15.67
N ASP A 81 -1.92 -1.34 15.73
CA ASP A 81 -2.78 -0.83 14.65
C ASP A 81 -3.55 0.40 15.17
N ASP A 82 -2.83 1.43 15.64
CA ASP A 82 -3.39 2.58 16.36
C ASP A 82 -3.84 3.70 15.41
N LEU A 83 -5.06 3.56 14.85
CA LEU A 83 -5.70 4.65 14.12
C LEU A 83 -6.03 5.86 15.01
N GLY A 84 -6.17 5.67 16.32
CA GLY A 84 -6.45 6.75 17.26
C GLY A 84 -5.30 7.75 17.32
N ALA A 85 -4.05 7.27 17.35
CA ALA A 85 -2.85 8.08 17.29
C ALA A 85 -2.77 8.89 15.98
N VAL A 86 -3.16 8.30 14.85
CA VAL A 86 -3.20 8.98 13.56
C VAL A 86 -4.27 10.09 13.56
N VAL A 87 -5.49 9.78 13.98
CA VAL A 87 -6.58 10.77 14.05
C VAL A 87 -6.23 11.91 15.01
N ALA A 88 -5.62 11.60 16.16
CA ALA A 88 -5.17 12.63 17.11
C ALA A 88 -4.09 13.55 16.54
N ARG A 89 -3.22 13.04 15.65
CA ARG A 89 -2.15 13.83 15.03
C ARG A 89 -2.59 14.67 13.84
N PHE A 90 -3.46 14.12 12.99
CA PHE A 90 -3.83 14.73 11.70
C PHE A 90 -5.22 15.40 11.71
N GLY A 91 -6.02 15.20 12.76
CA GLY A 91 -7.31 15.86 12.90
C GLY A 91 -8.23 15.61 11.71
N ASP A 92 -8.73 16.68 11.11
CA ASP A 92 -9.66 16.62 9.97
C ASP A 92 -9.02 15.96 8.73
N ASP A 93 -7.70 16.12 8.53
CA ASP A 93 -6.98 15.52 7.38
C ASP A 93 -6.90 13.99 7.48
N ALA A 94 -7.17 13.43 8.66
CA ALA A 94 -7.18 11.98 8.87
C ALA A 94 -8.23 11.27 7.99
N SER A 95 -9.33 11.93 7.61
CA SER A 95 -10.36 11.31 6.77
C SER A 95 -9.84 10.95 5.39
N ASP A 96 -8.96 11.79 4.84
CA ASP A 96 -8.36 11.61 3.52
C ASP A 96 -7.12 10.71 3.59
N LEU A 97 -6.37 10.80 4.69
CA LEU A 97 -5.16 10.03 4.93
C LEU A 97 -5.43 8.55 5.25
N THR A 98 -6.46 8.25 6.05
CA THR A 98 -6.73 6.89 6.54
C THR A 98 -6.94 5.85 5.43
N PRO A 99 -7.67 6.12 4.34
CA PRO A 99 -7.80 5.19 3.22
C PRO A 99 -6.45 4.88 2.54
N VAL A 100 -5.59 5.90 2.40
CA VAL A 100 -4.26 5.75 1.79
C VAL A 100 -3.34 4.95 2.70
N LEU A 101 -3.27 5.31 3.98
CA LEU A 101 -2.55 4.56 5.01
C LEU A 101 -2.96 3.08 5.00
N THR A 102 -4.26 2.79 5.06
CA THR A 102 -4.79 1.43 5.08
C THR A 102 -4.36 0.62 3.86
N ALA A 103 -4.31 1.25 2.68
CA ALA A 103 -3.84 0.61 1.45
C ALA A 103 -2.35 0.25 1.52
N PHE A 104 -1.51 1.13 2.07
CA PHE A 104 -0.09 0.88 2.28
C PHE A 104 0.17 -0.21 3.32
N ILE A 105 -0.53 -0.18 4.46
CA ILE A 105 -0.46 -1.23 5.50
C ILE A 105 -0.87 -2.60 4.93
N ARG A 106 -1.95 -2.64 4.13
CA ARG A 106 -2.36 -3.89 3.47
C ARG A 106 -1.35 -4.35 2.43
N GLY A 107 -0.79 -3.42 1.67
CA GLY A 107 0.23 -3.68 0.65
C GLY A 107 1.49 -4.31 1.25
N SER A 108 1.99 -3.78 2.37
CA SER A 108 3.17 -4.33 3.05
C SER A 108 2.93 -5.73 3.60
N ALA A 109 1.75 -6.01 4.15
CA ALA A 109 1.35 -7.33 4.62
C ALA A 109 1.12 -8.35 3.49
N SER A 110 0.96 -7.89 2.24
CA SER A 110 0.74 -8.78 1.10
C SER A 110 2.04 -9.40 0.53
N ILE A 111 3.21 -8.94 0.98
CA ILE A 111 4.50 -9.55 0.62
C ILE A 111 4.50 -10.99 1.17
N ALA A 112 4.60 -11.97 0.27
CA ALA A 112 4.60 -13.37 0.66
C ALA A 112 5.96 -13.80 1.20
N PHE A 113 5.98 -14.73 2.16
CA PHE A 113 7.21 -15.20 2.82
C PHE A 113 8.27 -15.70 1.82
N HIS A 114 7.86 -16.46 0.80
CA HIS A 114 8.78 -16.97 -0.23
C HIS A 114 9.37 -15.88 -1.14
N GLU A 115 8.80 -14.67 -1.17
CA GLU A 115 9.40 -13.54 -1.89
C GLU A 115 10.63 -12.99 -1.17
N VAL A 116 10.84 -13.39 0.09
CA VAL A 116 11.93 -12.96 0.97
C VAL A 116 12.68 -14.13 1.62
N ALA A 117 12.41 -15.39 1.21
CA ALA A 117 13.02 -16.62 1.78
C ALA A 117 13.53 -17.63 0.71
N PRO A 118 14.49 -18.55 1.02
CA PRO A 118 15.32 -18.63 2.22
C PRO A 118 16.80 -18.30 1.95
N ALA A 119 17.40 -17.55 2.87
CA ALA A 119 18.82 -17.61 3.22
C ALA A 119 18.91 -16.95 4.59
N ASP A 120 19.40 -17.60 5.65
CA ASP A 120 19.86 -16.97 6.91
C ASP A 120 18.96 -15.97 7.71
N ASP A 121 19.53 -15.45 8.82
CA ASP A 121 18.97 -14.49 9.79
C ASP A 121 18.61 -13.11 9.17
N GLY A 122 18.89 -12.89 7.88
CA GLY A 122 18.68 -11.63 7.16
C GLY A 122 17.25 -11.32 6.71
N LEU A 123 16.22 -12.02 7.23
CA LEU A 123 14.83 -11.91 6.75
C LEU A 123 14.30 -10.47 6.82
N LEU A 124 14.47 -9.79 7.95
CA LEU A 124 14.00 -8.41 8.12
C LEU A 124 14.70 -7.45 7.16
N GLY A 125 15.99 -7.65 6.89
CA GLY A 125 16.74 -6.87 5.91
C GLY A 125 16.15 -7.01 4.50
N ARG A 126 15.78 -8.23 4.09
CA ARG A 126 15.14 -8.48 2.79
C ARG A 126 13.73 -7.91 2.70
N VAL A 127 12.95 -8.01 3.78
CA VAL A 127 11.63 -7.37 3.86
C VAL A 127 11.78 -5.86 3.71
N ARG A 128 12.73 -5.23 4.42
CA ARG A 128 13.04 -3.81 4.29
C ARG A 128 13.44 -3.44 2.85
N THR A 129 14.36 -4.18 2.22
CA THR A 129 14.77 -3.94 0.83
C THR A 129 13.59 -4.05 -0.13
N LYS A 130 12.75 -5.08 0.03
CA LYS A 130 11.55 -5.26 -0.80
C LYS A 130 10.56 -4.11 -0.60
N LEU A 131 10.29 -3.73 0.64
CA LEU A 131 9.42 -2.61 0.97
C LEU A 131 9.97 -1.30 0.39
N ALA A 132 11.25 -0.99 0.51
CA ALA A 132 11.84 0.21 -0.09
C ALA A 132 11.73 0.21 -1.62
N ALA A 133 11.90 -0.94 -2.27
CA ALA A 133 11.82 -1.06 -3.73
C ALA A 133 10.40 -0.85 -4.26
N ILE A 134 9.40 -1.38 -3.55
CA ILE A 134 8.00 -1.22 -3.94
C ILE A 134 7.48 0.13 -3.43
N MET A 135 7.98 0.63 -2.29
CA MET A 135 7.60 1.88 -1.62
C MET A 135 8.65 2.97 -1.62
N PRO A 136 9.10 3.44 -2.80
CA PRO A 136 10.20 4.40 -2.89
C PRO A 136 9.83 5.80 -2.38
N ARG A 137 8.54 6.07 -2.17
CA ARG A 137 8.03 7.36 -1.69
C ARG A 137 8.04 7.47 -0.17
N LEU A 138 8.18 6.36 0.54
CA LEU A 138 8.17 6.36 2.00
C LEU A 138 9.53 6.75 2.57
N SER A 139 9.49 7.39 3.74
CA SER A 139 10.70 7.61 4.53
C SER A 139 11.31 6.29 5.00
N THR A 140 12.60 6.35 5.35
CA THR A 140 13.31 5.20 5.93
C THR A 140 12.61 4.66 7.18
N ASP A 141 12.14 5.55 8.06
CA ASP A 141 11.48 5.15 9.31
C ASP A 141 10.13 4.46 9.04
N ALA A 142 9.37 4.91 8.06
CA ALA A 142 8.12 4.27 7.66
C ALA A 142 8.37 2.87 7.09
N VAL A 143 9.44 2.69 6.29
CA VAL A 143 9.84 1.38 5.78
C VAL A 143 10.28 0.46 6.91
N ASP A 144 11.07 0.96 7.87
CA ASP A 144 11.54 0.19 9.02
C ASP A 144 10.38 -0.20 9.95
N ALA A 145 9.43 0.70 10.18
CA ALA A 145 8.19 0.43 10.91
C ALA A 145 7.37 -0.71 10.28
N LEU A 146 7.20 -0.68 8.95
CA LEU A 146 6.50 -1.73 8.21
C LEU A 146 7.24 -3.08 8.26
N ALA A 147 8.57 -3.05 8.12
CA ALA A 147 9.40 -4.25 8.20
C ALA A 147 9.34 -4.89 9.60
N TRP A 148 9.38 -4.06 10.65
CA TRP A 148 9.26 -4.50 12.04
C TRP A 148 7.89 -5.13 12.34
N ARG A 149 6.81 -4.57 11.78
CA ARG A 149 5.45 -5.14 11.91
C ARG A 149 5.29 -6.48 11.20
N TRP A 150 5.99 -6.70 10.08
CA TRP A 150 5.76 -7.82 9.17
C TRP A 150 5.67 -9.22 9.82
N PRO A 151 6.58 -9.62 10.75
CA PRO A 151 6.52 -10.96 11.38
C PRO A 151 5.24 -11.21 12.19
N THR A 152 4.55 -10.16 12.63
CA THR A 152 3.31 -10.28 13.41
C THR A 152 2.08 -10.51 12.53
N VAL A 153 2.15 -10.12 11.25
CA VAL A 153 0.99 -10.06 10.35
C VAL A 153 1.11 -11.03 9.17
N VAL A 154 2.31 -11.56 8.90
CA VAL A 154 2.53 -12.59 7.88
C VAL A 154 2.91 -13.92 8.53
N PRO A 155 2.09 -14.97 8.36
CA PRO A 155 2.39 -16.29 8.90
C PRO A 155 3.69 -16.86 8.32
N GLN A 156 4.63 -17.27 9.17
CA GLN A 156 5.89 -17.90 8.75
C GLN A 156 5.72 -19.38 8.34
N THR A 157 4.49 -19.90 8.40
CA THR A 157 4.15 -21.32 8.22
C THR A 157 3.64 -21.66 6.82
N SER A 158 4.18 -21.03 5.76
CA SER A 158 3.96 -21.56 4.41
C SER A 158 4.80 -22.85 4.25
N PRO A 159 4.17 -24.03 4.08
CA PRO A 159 4.93 -25.21 3.66
C PRO A 159 5.47 -24.95 2.25
N PHE A 160 6.77 -25.15 2.08
CA PHE A 160 7.42 -25.22 0.78
C PHE A 160 6.83 -26.35 -0.08
#